data_AF-A0AAV5G177-F1
#
_entry.id   AF-A0AAV5G177-F1
#
_cell.length_a   1.000
_cell.length_b   1.000
_cell.length_c   1.000
_cell.angle_alpha   90.00
_cell.angle_beta   90.00
_cell.angle_gamma   90.00
#
_symmetry.space_group_name_H-M   'P 1'
#
loop_
_entity.id
_entity.type
_entity.pdbx_description
1 polymer ?
#
loop_
_entity_poly.entity_id
_entity_poly.type
_entity_poly.pdbx_seq_one_letter_code
_entity_poly.pdbx_strand_id
1 'polypeptide(L)'
;MTQVRDGKNTLFWSDRWLHGCTIKSLAPTISASMPARMSNRRTVAEALEDEMWLQDVRSCGGLSWHGIREFLRLWDCLLDVMLSDEEDKHIWQMEVSGCYSSKSAYKAYFNGSVAFEPWRRVWKTWAPQKGKFFLWLAIKNRC
;
A
#
# COMPACT_ATOMS: atom_id res chain seq x y z
N MET A 1 0.22 -0.49 -7.57
CA MET A 1 1.07 -1.66 -7.92
C MET A 1 2.43 -1.09 -8.25
N THR A 2 3.50 -1.76 -7.84
CA THR A 2 4.85 -1.30 -8.10
C THR A 2 5.51 -2.24 -9.10
N GLN A 3 6.08 -1.68 -10.15
CA GLN A 3 7.00 -2.40 -11.02
C GLN A 3 8.40 -2.22 -10.45
N VAL A 4 8.93 -3.29 -9.88
CA VAL A 4 10.27 -3.30 -9.27
C VAL A 4 11.33 -3.35 -10.34
N ARG A 5 12.39 -2.58 -10.12
CA ARG A 5 13.57 -2.52 -10.96
C ARG A 5 14.81 -2.52 -10.09
N ASP A 6 15.26 -1.36 -9.61
CA ASP A 6 16.37 -1.29 -8.66
C ASP A 6 15.98 -1.74 -7.26
N GLY A 7 14.68 -1.76 -6.94
CA GLY A 7 14.14 -2.24 -5.68
C GLY A 7 14.42 -1.36 -4.48
N LYS A 8 14.98 -0.16 -4.67
CA LYS A 8 15.43 0.72 -3.58
C LYS A 8 14.29 1.52 -2.96
N ASN A 9 13.19 1.72 -3.70
CA ASN A 9 12.03 2.49 -3.25
C ASN A 9 10.78 1.63 -3.09
N THR A 10 10.95 0.31 -3.04
CA THR A 10 9.86 -0.65 -2.85
C THR A 10 10.12 -1.46 -1.59
N LEU A 11 9.15 -1.50 -0.69
CA LEU A 11 9.24 -2.30 0.53
C LEU A 11 8.95 -3.78 0.24
N PHE A 12 9.87 -4.66 0.62
CA PHE A 12 9.81 -6.09 0.32
C PHE A 12 8.52 -6.74 0.85
N TRP A 13 8.16 -6.50 2.10
CA TRP A 13 7.03 -7.21 2.71
C TRP A 13 5.67 -6.56 2.45
N SER A 14 5.60 -5.22 2.47
CA SER A 14 4.33 -4.47 2.50
C SER A 14 3.84 -4.01 1.13
N ASP A 15 4.72 -3.80 0.15
CA ASP A 15 4.31 -3.24 -1.13
C ASP A 15 3.82 -4.31 -2.10
N ARG A 16 2.96 -3.89 -3.04
CA ARG A 16 2.38 -4.77 -4.07
C ARG A 16 3.29 -4.84 -5.28
N TRP A 17 4.27 -5.73 -5.21
CA TRP A 17 5.39 -5.73 -6.15
C TRP A 17 5.68 -7.11 -6.72
N LEU A 18 5.41 -8.18 -5.97
CA LEU A 18 5.59 -9.56 -6.43
C LEU A 18 4.28 -10.08 -7.04
N HIS A 19 4.25 -10.23 -8.37
CA HIS A 19 3.05 -10.62 -9.14
C HIS A 19 1.79 -9.79 -8.84
N GLY A 20 1.96 -8.51 -8.49
CA GLY A 20 0.87 -7.60 -8.12
C GLY A 20 0.29 -7.80 -6.71
N CYS A 21 0.85 -8.74 -5.94
CA CYS A 21 0.50 -9.03 -4.56
C CYS A 21 1.54 -8.45 -3.59
N THR A 22 1.15 -8.32 -2.32
CA THR A 22 2.13 -8.11 -1.24
C THR A 22 2.66 -9.45 -0.78
N ILE A 23 3.91 -9.50 -0.31
CA ILE A 23 4.42 -10.75 0.30
C ILE A 23 3.61 -11.08 1.57
N LYS A 24 3.15 -10.07 2.32
CA LYS A 24 2.20 -10.27 3.43
C LYS A 24 0.94 -11.05 3.03
N SER A 25 0.41 -10.86 1.83
CA SER A 25 -0.74 -11.63 1.33
C SER A 25 -0.37 -13.02 0.80
N LEU A 26 0.86 -13.21 0.32
CA LEU A 26 1.34 -14.50 -0.20
C LEU A 26 1.78 -15.44 0.93
N ALA A 27 2.35 -14.88 2.00
CA ALA A 27 2.88 -15.58 3.16
C ALA A 27 2.35 -14.98 4.48
N PRO A 28 1.03 -15.09 4.74
CA PRO A 28 0.42 -14.49 5.93
C PRO A 28 0.98 -15.05 7.24
N THR A 29 1.27 -16.36 7.30
CA THR A 29 1.80 -17.02 8.50
C THR A 29 3.20 -16.52 8.85
N ILE A 30 4.07 -16.39 7.83
CA ILE A 30 5.40 -15.79 8.01
C ILE A 30 5.26 -14.33 8.44
N SER A 31 4.37 -13.57 7.79
CA SER A 31 4.20 -12.15 8.08
C SER A 31 3.69 -11.86 9.49
N ALA A 32 2.81 -12.71 10.03
CA ALA A 32 2.27 -12.57 11.37
C ALA A 32 3.33 -12.83 12.45
N SER A 33 4.36 -13.62 12.12
CA SER A 33 5.42 -14.02 13.04
C SER A 33 6.60 -13.03 13.06
N MET A 34 6.63 -12.08 12.13
CA MET A 34 7.71 -11.09 12.04
C MET A 34 7.43 -9.81 12.85
N PRO A 35 8.48 -9.17 13.38
CA PRO A 35 8.37 -7.84 13.96
C PRO A 35 7.90 -6.80 12.93
N ALA A 36 6.96 -5.93 13.32
CA ALA A 36 6.42 -4.89 12.44
C ALA A 36 7.52 -3.97 11.86
N ARG A 37 8.54 -3.66 12.66
CA ARG A 37 9.71 -2.85 12.24
C ARG A 37 10.44 -3.46 11.04
N MET A 38 10.60 -4.78 11.03
CA MET A 38 11.29 -5.50 9.94
C MET A 38 10.44 -5.45 8.67
N SER A 39 9.15 -5.75 8.80
CA SER A 39 8.20 -5.78 7.68
C SER A 39 7.94 -4.43 7.01
N ASN A 40 8.30 -3.31 7.64
CA ASN A 40 8.00 -1.95 7.15
C ASN A 40 9.24 -1.15 6.78
N ARG A 41 10.45 -1.73 6.90
CA ARG A 41 11.71 -1.02 6.63
C ARG A 41 12.47 -1.60 5.44
N ARG A 42 12.49 -2.93 5.30
CA ARG A 42 13.33 -3.58 4.32
C ARG A 42 12.85 -3.33 2.89
N THR A 43 13.76 -2.85 2.04
CA THR A 43 13.50 -2.65 0.61
C THR A 43 13.71 -3.94 -0.17
N VAL A 44 13.23 -4.02 -1.41
CA VAL A 44 13.45 -5.21 -2.26
C VAL A 44 14.92 -5.37 -2.60
N ALA A 45 15.64 -4.28 -2.84
CA ALA A 45 17.09 -4.28 -3.06
C ALA A 45 17.83 -4.92 -1.88
N GLU A 46 17.60 -4.40 -0.67
CA GLU A 46 18.21 -4.91 0.56
C GLU A 46 17.81 -6.35 0.87
N ALA A 47 16.60 -6.76 0.49
CA ALA A 47 16.09 -8.10 0.75
C ALA A 47 16.75 -9.15 -0.15
N LEU A 48 16.95 -8.83 -1.43
CA LEU A 48 17.53 -9.74 -2.41
C LEU A 48 19.06 -9.75 -2.38
N GLU A 49 19.68 -8.64 -2.00
CA GLU A 49 21.11 -8.57 -1.73
C GLU A 49 21.47 -9.57 -0.62
N ASP A 50 22.46 -10.44 -0.90
CA ASP A 50 22.93 -11.52 -0.03
C ASP A 50 21.83 -12.41 0.60
N GLU A 51 20.68 -12.54 -0.07
CA GLU A 51 19.51 -13.28 0.40
C GLU A 51 19.05 -12.86 1.81
N MET A 52 19.22 -11.59 2.17
CA MET A 52 18.92 -11.08 3.51
C MET A 52 17.48 -11.33 3.96
N TRP A 53 16.52 -11.43 3.03
CA TRP A 53 15.14 -11.81 3.32
C TRP A 53 15.02 -13.17 4.05
N LEU A 54 15.98 -14.08 3.87
CA LEU A 54 16.05 -15.33 4.64
C LEU A 54 16.28 -15.08 6.13
N GLN A 55 17.05 -14.05 6.48
CA GLN A 55 17.28 -13.69 7.88
C GLN A 55 16.00 -13.21 8.55
N ASP A 56 15.11 -12.56 7.79
CA ASP A 56 13.79 -12.16 8.29
C ASP A 56 12.94 -13.38 8.61
N VAL A 57 12.90 -14.36 7.70
CA VAL A 57 12.16 -15.61 7.90
C VAL A 57 12.74 -16.42 9.08
N ARG A 58 14.07 -16.47 9.22
CA ARG A 58 14.74 -17.13 10.34
C ARG A 58 14.41 -16.48 11.69
N SER A 59 14.14 -15.18 11.69
CA SER A 59 13.78 -14.43 12.91
C SER A 59 12.38 -14.76 13.44
N CYS A 60 11.55 -15.50 12.70
CA CYS A 60 10.19 -15.88 13.08
C CYS A 60 10.08 -16.91 14.22
N GLY A 61 11.19 -17.36 14.82
CA GLY A 61 11.17 -18.31 15.94
C GLY A 61 10.73 -19.73 15.57
N GLY A 62 10.73 -20.06 14.28
CA GLY A 62 10.31 -21.35 13.74
C GLY A 62 9.09 -21.24 12.82
N LEU A 63 9.04 -22.08 11.77
CA LEU A 63 7.93 -22.12 10.84
C LEU A 63 7.02 -23.31 11.14
N SER A 64 5.70 -23.05 11.18
CA SER A 64 4.70 -24.13 11.12
C SER A 64 4.71 -24.78 9.74
N TRP A 65 4.03 -25.92 9.58
CA TRP A 65 3.84 -26.54 8.26
C TRP A 65 3.30 -25.56 7.20
N HIS A 66 2.35 -24.71 7.57
CA HIS A 66 1.82 -23.67 6.68
C HIS A 66 2.89 -22.63 6.33
N GLY A 67 3.69 -22.21 7.32
CA GLY A 67 4.83 -21.31 7.11
C GLY A 67 5.90 -21.89 6.17
N ILE A 68 6.19 -23.20 6.26
CA ILE A 68 7.13 -23.87 5.35
C ILE A 68 6.60 -23.85 3.91
N ARG A 69 5.31 -24.16 3.72
CA ARG A 69 4.69 -24.11 2.38
C ARG A 69 4.69 -22.69 1.80
N GLU A 70 4.39 -21.69 2.62
CA GLU A 70 4.47 -20.27 2.23
C GLU A 70 5.90 -19.87 1.87
N PHE A 71 6.88 -20.33 2.64
CA PHE A 71 8.30 -20.08 2.40
C PHE A 71 8.76 -20.65 1.05
N LEU A 72 8.44 -21.92 0.77
CA LEU A 72 8.81 -22.56 -0.50
C LEU A 72 8.19 -21.83 -1.70
N ARG A 73 6.90 -21.47 -1.59
CA ARG A 73 6.23 -20.69 -2.64
C ARG A 73 6.88 -19.32 -2.84
N LEU A 74 7.25 -18.65 -1.75
CA LEU A 74 7.91 -17.36 -1.82
C LEU A 74 9.31 -17.50 -2.46
N TRP A 75 10.06 -18.53 -2.08
CA TRP A 75 11.35 -18.87 -2.67
C TRP A 75 11.24 -19.02 -4.19
N ASP A 76 10.29 -19.86 -4.66
CA ASP A 76 10.06 -20.07 -6.09
C ASP A 76 9.73 -18.77 -6.82
N CYS A 77 8.86 -17.93 -6.26
CA CYS A 77 8.52 -16.64 -6.87
C CYS A 77 9.70 -15.65 -6.92
N LEU A 78 10.63 -15.72 -5.96
CA LEU A 78 11.78 -14.81 -5.88
C LEU A 78 12.93 -15.24 -6.80
N LEU A 79 13.03 -16.53 -7.16
CA LEU A 79 14.05 -17.01 -8.10
C LEU A 79 13.95 -16.34 -9.48
N ASP A 80 12.73 -15.99 -9.91
CA ASP A 80 12.48 -15.33 -11.20
C ASP A 80 12.70 -13.80 -11.15
N VAL A 81 13.04 -13.24 -9.98
CA VAL A 81 13.19 -11.79 -9.82
C VAL A 81 14.62 -11.37 -10.14
N MET A 82 14.77 -10.57 -11.19
CA MET A 82 16.03 -9.90 -11.54
C MET A 82 15.90 -8.39 -11.39
N LEU A 83 16.76 -7.81 -10.57
CA LEU A 83 16.85 -6.35 -10.41
C LEU A 83 17.64 -5.72 -11.57
N SER A 84 17.36 -4.45 -11.84
CA SER A 84 18.02 -3.64 -12.87
C SER A 84 18.41 -2.28 -12.31
N ASP A 85 19.32 -1.55 -12.96
CA ASP A 85 19.78 -0.23 -12.47
C ASP A 85 18.76 0.92 -12.65
N GLU A 86 17.60 0.66 -13.25
CA GLU A 86 16.55 1.67 -13.42
C GLU A 86 15.72 1.86 -12.13
N GLU A 87 15.25 3.08 -11.90
CA GLU A 87 14.36 3.36 -10.77
C GLU A 87 13.02 2.62 -10.84
N ASP A 88 12.55 2.16 -9.66
CA ASP A 88 11.22 1.60 -9.42
C ASP A 88 10.09 2.49 -9.96
N LYS A 89 9.02 1.87 -10.48
CA LYS A 89 7.84 2.58 -10.99
C LYS A 89 6.58 2.27 -10.17
N HIS A 90 6.01 3.29 -9.54
CA HIS A 90 4.74 3.17 -8.82
C HIS A 90 3.56 3.51 -9.74
N ILE A 91 2.69 2.52 -9.97
CA ILE A 91 1.52 2.63 -10.84
C ILE A 91 0.27 2.83 -9.98
N TRP A 92 -0.38 3.98 -10.16
CA TRP A 92 -1.63 4.36 -9.53
C TRP A 92 -2.82 3.61 -10.15
N GLN A 93 -3.41 2.68 -9.40
CA GLN A 93 -4.41 1.74 -9.94
C GLN A 93 -5.84 2.32 -10.04
N MET A 94 -6.09 3.52 -9.50
CA MET A 94 -7.43 4.11 -9.51
C MET A 94 -7.71 4.98 -10.74
N GLU A 95 -6.75 5.07 -11.66
CA GLU A 95 -6.86 5.80 -12.91
C GLU A 95 -6.24 4.97 -14.03
N VAL A 96 -6.86 4.93 -15.22
CA VAL A 96 -6.39 4.12 -16.36
C VAL A 96 -5.01 4.56 -16.84
N SER A 97 -4.68 5.85 -16.68
CA SER A 97 -3.35 6.37 -17.04
C SER A 97 -2.22 5.80 -16.19
N GLY A 98 -2.52 5.18 -15.04
CA GLY A 98 -1.50 4.72 -14.10
C GLY A 98 -0.81 5.86 -13.34
N CYS A 99 -1.14 7.11 -13.62
CA CYS A 99 -0.52 8.29 -13.03
C CYS A 99 -1.29 8.76 -11.80
N TYR A 100 -0.56 9.11 -10.75
CA TYR A 100 -1.14 9.73 -9.57
C TYR A 100 -1.61 11.16 -9.87
N SER A 101 -2.78 11.52 -9.34
CA SER A 101 -3.20 12.91 -9.19
C SER A 101 -4.01 13.07 -7.92
N SER A 102 -3.90 14.23 -7.26
CA SER A 102 -4.69 14.54 -6.07
C SER A 102 -6.20 14.40 -6.31
N LYS A 103 -6.66 14.70 -7.53
CA LYS A 103 -8.06 14.52 -7.95
C LYS A 103 -8.49 13.05 -7.95
N SER A 104 -7.72 12.18 -8.58
CA SER A 104 -8.01 10.74 -8.63
C SER A 104 -7.93 10.10 -7.24
N ALA A 105 -6.95 10.51 -6.42
CA ALA A 105 -6.80 10.07 -5.04
C ALA A 105 -8.01 10.45 -4.18
N TYR A 106 -8.47 11.70 -4.27
CA TYR A 106 -9.67 12.16 -3.57
C TYR A 106 -10.91 11.39 -4.03
N LYS A 107 -11.09 11.21 -5.35
CA LYS A 107 -12.20 10.44 -5.91
C LYS A 107 -12.21 9.00 -5.39
N ALA A 108 -11.05 8.33 -5.34
CA ALA A 108 -10.92 6.98 -4.82
C ALA A 108 -11.21 6.91 -3.31
N TYR A 109 -10.70 7.87 -2.53
CA TYR A 109 -10.93 7.94 -1.09
C TYR A 109 -12.42 8.12 -0.73
N PHE A 110 -13.14 8.93 -1.52
CA PHE A 110 -14.57 9.17 -1.36
C PHE A 110 -15.45 8.25 -2.22
N ASN A 111 -14.89 7.19 -2.80
CA ASN A 111 -15.67 6.24 -3.57
C ASN A 111 -16.69 5.53 -2.65
N GLY A 112 -17.97 5.51 -3.06
CA GLY A 112 -19.07 5.00 -2.24
C GLY A 112 -19.56 5.96 -1.14
N SER A 113 -18.98 7.17 -1.04
CA SER A 113 -19.55 8.19 -0.16
C SER A 113 -20.87 8.71 -0.70
N VAL A 114 -21.84 8.92 0.19
CA VAL A 114 -23.09 9.59 -0.17
C VAL A 114 -22.79 11.07 -0.32
N ALA A 115 -22.99 11.59 -1.52
CA ALA A 115 -22.88 13.01 -1.76
C ALA A 115 -23.86 13.76 -0.84
N PHE A 116 -23.35 14.72 -0.08
CA PHE A 116 -24.20 15.60 0.70
C PHE A 116 -24.96 16.53 -0.24
N GLU A 117 -26.15 16.12 -0.69
CA GLU A 117 -26.98 16.84 -1.67
C GLU A 117 -27.13 18.35 -1.38
N PRO A 118 -27.33 18.81 -0.12
CA PRO A 118 -27.48 20.23 0.18
C PRO A 118 -26.19 21.05 0.07
N TRP A 119 -25.05 20.48 -0.34
CA TRP A 119 -23.78 21.21 -0.44
C TRP A 119 -23.91 22.47 -1.30
N ARG A 120 -24.70 22.42 -2.38
CA ARG A 120 -24.93 23.59 -3.24
C ARG A 120 -25.59 24.71 -2.45
N ARG A 121 -26.60 24.40 -1.62
CA ARG A 121 -27.29 25.39 -0.80
C ARG A 121 -26.35 26.03 0.22
N VAL A 122 -25.46 25.26 0.84
CA VAL A 122 -24.50 25.82 1.79
C VAL A 122 -23.46 26.70 1.09
N TRP A 123 -22.83 26.19 0.03
CA TRP A 123 -21.66 26.84 -0.56
C TRP A 123 -21.98 27.92 -1.60
N LYS A 124 -23.16 27.88 -2.24
CA LYS A 124 -23.60 28.89 -3.23
C LYS A 124 -24.38 30.06 -2.64
N THR A 125 -24.63 30.09 -1.34
CA THR A 125 -25.22 31.27 -0.69
C THR A 125 -24.26 32.47 -0.74
N TRP A 126 -24.82 33.67 -0.60
CA TRP A 126 -24.06 34.91 -0.43
C TRP A 126 -23.43 35.07 0.97
N ALA A 127 -23.63 34.10 1.86
CA ALA A 127 -23.12 34.16 3.22
C ALA A 127 -21.57 34.21 3.26
N PRO A 128 -20.98 34.91 4.24
CA PRO A 128 -19.54 34.86 4.48
C PRO A 128 -19.06 33.43 4.74
N GLN A 129 -17.78 33.16 4.42
CA GLN A 129 -17.19 31.82 4.53
C GLN A 129 -17.35 31.19 5.93
N LYS A 130 -17.22 32.01 6.99
CA LYS A 130 -17.42 31.58 8.38
C LYS A 130 -18.84 31.07 8.63
N GLY A 131 -19.85 31.76 8.09
CA GLY A 131 -21.26 31.34 8.20
C GLY A 131 -21.57 30.06 7.44
N LYS A 132 -20.98 29.89 6.25
CA LYS A 132 -21.10 28.65 5.45
C LYS A 132 -20.52 27.45 6.20
N PHE A 133 -19.38 27.63 6.85
CA PHE A 133 -18.74 26.56 7.63
C PHE A 133 -19.56 26.17 8.86
N PHE A 134 -20.08 27.15 9.60
CA PHE A 134 -21.00 26.89 10.72
C PHE A 134 -22.25 26.13 10.27
N LEU A 135 -22.89 26.59 9.18
CA LEU A 135 -24.07 25.93 8.64
C LEU A 135 -23.76 24.50 8.18
N TRP A 136 -22.60 24.27 7.56
CA TRP A 136 -22.15 22.94 7.17
C TRP A 136 -21.97 21.99 8.37
N LEU A 137 -21.35 22.47 9.46
CA LEU A 137 -21.19 21.71 10.70
C LEU A 137 -22.55 21.42 11.36
N ALA A 138 -23.45 22.41 11.39
CA ALA A 138 -24.79 22.26 11.95
C ALA A 138 -25.58 21.18 11.21
N ILE A 139 -25.58 21.19 9.88
CA ILE A 139 -26.28 20.16 9.10
C ILE A 139 -25.63 18.77 9.28
N LYS A 140 -24.33 18.72 9.60
CA LYS A 140 -23.64 17.47 9.94
C LYS A 140 -23.83 17.03 11.39
N ASN A 141 -24.61 17.74 12.21
CA ASN A 141 -24.75 17.53 13.65
C ASN A 141 -23.39 17.48 14.39
N ARG A 142 -22.49 18.42 14.06
CA ARG A 142 -21.15 18.54 14.64
C ARG A 142 -20.92 19.91 15.28
N CYS A 143 -21.98 20.50 15.82
CA CYS A 143 -21.94 21.75 16.57
C CYS A 143 -21.73 21.50 18.06
#